data_AF-A0A1U7JJV3-F1
#
_entry.id   AF-A0A1U7JJV3-F1
#
_cell.length_a   1.000
_cell.length_b   1.000
_cell.length_c   1.000
_cell.angle_alpha   90.00
_cell.angle_beta   90.00
_cell.angle_gamma   90.00
#
_symmetry.space_group_name_H-M   'P 1'
#
loop_
_entity.id
_entity.type
_entity.pdbx_description
1 polymer ?
#
loop_
_entity_poly.entity_id
_entity_poly.type
_entity_poly.pdbx_seq_one_letter_code
_entity_poly.pdbx_strand_id
1 'polypeptide(L)'
;MKKSTVKPNEEDLWDRRRRNLAAIIAYKRMTPKEVSEKAGYSINTVSKFLRADTKSLRWSTLEAICSVIGLPSAQILDSDNPLSTAKAELYELINGMSEDEARSLLDKLK
;
A
#
# COMPACT_ATOMS: atom_id res chain seq x y z
N MET A 1 -12.49 -1.38 26.53
CA MET A 1 -11.80 -0.16 26.08
C MET A 1 -12.38 0.25 24.73
N LYS A 2 -13.08 1.39 24.63
CA LYS A 2 -13.53 1.92 23.34
C LYS A 2 -12.27 2.39 22.58
N LYS A 3 -11.97 1.79 21.43
CA LYS A 3 -10.95 2.34 20.53
C LYS A 3 -11.43 3.73 20.10
N SER A 4 -10.75 4.77 20.59
CA SER A 4 -11.00 6.14 20.16
C SER A 4 -10.67 6.21 18.67
N THR A 5 -11.68 6.40 17.84
CA THR A 5 -11.54 6.64 16.40
C THR A 5 -11.10 8.09 16.18
N VAL A 6 -9.87 8.39 16.61
CA VAL A 6 -9.18 9.60 16.15
C VAL A 6 -8.85 9.36 14.69
N LYS A 7 -9.43 10.14 13.77
CA LYS A 7 -9.00 10.10 12.37
C LYS A 7 -7.50 10.46 12.35
N PRO A 8 -6.62 9.60 11.83
CA PRO A 8 -5.20 9.90 11.79
C PRO A 8 -4.97 11.18 10.98
N ASN A 9 -4.08 12.04 11.47
CA ASN A 9 -3.66 13.21 10.72
C ASN A 9 -2.91 12.74 9.45
N GLU A 10 -2.84 13.60 8.42
CA GLU A 10 -2.21 13.25 7.15
C GLU A 10 -0.72 12.89 7.30
N GLU A 11 -0.02 13.52 8.27
CA GLU A 11 1.36 13.15 8.64
C GLU A 11 1.43 11.73 9.23
N ASP A 12 0.47 11.34 10.08
CA ASP A 12 0.42 9.99 10.67
C ASP A 12 0.21 8.90 9.60
N LEU A 13 -0.54 9.23 8.54
CA LEU A 13 -0.77 8.33 7.41
C LEU A 13 0.51 8.11 6.60
N TRP A 14 1.29 9.15 6.32
CA TRP A 14 2.54 9.00 5.59
C TRP A 14 3.60 8.22 6.38
N ASP A 15 3.67 8.43 7.68
CA ASP A 15 4.55 7.66 8.57
C ASP A 15 4.14 6.19 8.63
N ARG A 16 2.84 5.90 8.65
CA ARG A 16 2.30 4.54 8.53
C ARG A 16 2.68 3.91 7.20
N ARG A 17 2.42 4.60 6.09
CA ARG A 17 2.77 4.13 4.74
C ARG A 17 4.24 3.78 4.63
N ARG A 18 5.10 4.64 5.18
CA ARG A 18 6.56 4.44 5.21
C ARG A 18 6.95 3.17 5.96
N ARG A 19 6.43 2.98 7.18
CA ARG A 19 6.69 1.78 8.00
C ARG A 19 6.21 0.51 7.30
N ASN A 20 5.01 0.55 6.74
CA ASN A 20 4.41 -0.58 6.05
C ASN A 20 5.17 -0.93 4.77
N LEU A 21 5.56 0.06 3.98
CA LEU A 21 6.38 -0.13 2.78
C LEU A 21 7.73 -0.77 3.14
N ALA A 22 8.40 -0.29 4.19
CA ALA A 22 9.65 -0.87 4.67
C ALA A 22 9.49 -2.36 5.04
N ALA A 23 8.44 -2.70 5.79
CA ALA A 23 8.16 -4.07 6.21
C ALA A 23 7.91 -5.00 5.01
N ILE A 24 7.14 -4.56 4.02
CA ILE A 24 6.81 -5.35 2.83
C ILE A 24 8.04 -5.56 1.96
N ILE A 25 8.86 -4.52 1.74
CA ILE A 25 10.12 -4.64 1.00
C ILE A 25 11.03 -5.68 1.64
N ALA A 26 11.17 -5.64 2.98
CA ALA A 26 11.96 -6.62 3.72
C ALA A 26 11.37 -8.03 3.59
N TYR A 27 10.06 -8.17 3.73
CA TYR A 27 9.35 -9.45 3.58
C TYR A 27 9.53 -10.07 2.18
N LYS A 28 9.49 -9.24 1.14
CA LYS A 28 9.72 -9.65 -0.26
C LYS A 28 11.20 -9.86 -0.59
N ARG A 29 12.11 -9.68 0.38
CA ARG A 29 13.58 -9.80 0.23
C ARG A 29 14.13 -8.92 -0.90
N MET A 30 13.58 -7.72 -1.07
CA MET A 30 14.05 -6.73 -2.04
C MET A 30 14.80 -5.60 -1.32
N THR A 31 15.63 -4.88 -2.06
CA THR A 31 16.29 -3.66 -1.58
C THR A 31 15.54 -2.41 -2.06
N PRO A 32 15.58 -1.28 -1.32
CA PRO A 32 14.99 -0.02 -1.76
C PRO A 32 15.52 0.47 -3.11
N LYS A 33 16.79 0.17 -3.41
CA LYS A 33 17.41 0.46 -4.71
C LYS A 33 16.71 -0.30 -5.82
N GLU A 34 16.62 -1.63 -5.71
CA GLU A 34 15.98 -2.47 -6.73
C GLU A 34 14.52 -2.08 -6.97
N VAL A 35 13.79 -1.76 -5.89
CA VAL A 35 12.39 -1.30 -6.00
C VAL A 35 12.31 0.03 -6.76
N SER A 36 13.21 0.97 -6.47
CA SER A 36 13.24 2.27 -7.17
C SER A 36 13.52 2.09 -8.67
N GLU A 37 14.51 1.27 -9.01
CA GLU A 37 14.91 1.01 -10.40
C GLU A 37 13.79 0.31 -11.18
N LYS A 38 13.20 -0.75 -10.61
CA LYS A 38 12.08 -1.47 -11.24
C LYS A 38 10.84 -0.60 -11.42
N ALA A 39 10.64 0.39 -10.55
CA ALA A 39 9.53 1.35 -10.66
C ALA A 39 9.82 2.51 -11.63
N GLY A 40 11.00 2.55 -12.27
CA GLY A 40 11.37 3.60 -13.22
C GLY A 40 11.75 4.94 -12.58
N TYR A 41 12.16 4.93 -11.31
CA TYR A 41 12.56 6.13 -10.57
C TYR A 41 14.06 6.14 -10.25
N SER A 42 14.55 7.31 -9.80
CA SER A 42 15.92 7.44 -9.31
C SER A 42 16.20 6.41 -8.20
N ILE A 43 17.40 5.82 -8.19
CA ILE A 43 17.82 4.78 -7.23
C ILE A 43 17.62 5.16 -5.75
N ASN A 44 17.51 6.47 -5.47
CA ASN A 44 17.38 7.03 -4.14
C ASN A 44 15.94 7.36 -3.75
N THR A 45 14.97 7.26 -4.67
CA THR A 45 13.58 7.68 -4.42
C THR A 45 12.97 6.94 -3.23
N VAL A 46 13.01 5.60 -3.25
CA VAL A 46 12.45 4.79 -2.15
C VAL A 46 13.29 4.98 -0.89
N SER A 47 14.63 4.97 -0.99
CA SER A 47 15.53 5.14 0.16
C SER A 47 15.30 6.46 0.91
N LYS A 48 15.15 7.58 0.19
CA LYS A 48 14.86 8.89 0.78
C LYS A 48 13.50 8.90 1.49
N PHE A 49 12.48 8.31 0.86
CA PHE A 49 11.17 8.20 1.49
C PHE A 49 11.21 7.35 2.76
N LEU A 50 11.90 6.20 2.74
CA LEU A 50 12.01 5.30 3.90
C LEU A 50 12.78 5.90 5.08
N ARG A 51 13.77 6.77 4.81
CA ARG A 51 14.53 7.49 5.85
C ARG A 51 13.82 8.76 6.35
N ALA A 52 12.64 9.07 5.83
CA ALA A 52 11.92 10.32 6.09
C ALA A 52 12.66 11.58 5.60
N ASP A 53 13.67 11.45 4.73
CA ASP A 53 14.30 12.59 4.02
C ASP A 53 13.26 13.32 3.14
N THR A 54 12.19 12.62 2.75
CA THR A 54 11.02 13.19 2.08
C THR A 54 9.77 12.78 2.84
N LYS A 55 8.96 13.77 3.26
CA LYS A 55 7.76 13.55 4.08
C LYS A 55 6.69 12.71 3.36
N SER A 56 6.54 12.90 2.05
CA SER A 56 5.50 12.26 1.23
C SER A 56 6.00 11.95 -0.18
N LEU A 57 5.21 11.18 -0.93
CA LEU A 57 5.42 10.93 -2.37
C LEU A 57 4.18 11.37 -3.14
N ARG A 58 4.32 11.60 -4.45
CA ARG A 58 3.15 11.67 -5.33
C ARG A 58 2.43 10.33 -5.29
N TRP A 59 1.09 10.34 -5.32
CA TRP A 59 0.31 9.12 -5.24
C TRP A 59 0.65 8.12 -6.35
N SER A 60 0.78 8.60 -7.59
CA SER A 60 1.18 7.78 -8.74
C SER A 60 2.56 7.14 -8.57
N THR A 61 3.49 7.82 -7.90
CA THR A 61 4.81 7.25 -7.55
C THR A 61 4.68 6.13 -6.54
N LEU A 62 3.82 6.30 -5.53
CA LEU A 62 3.56 5.28 -4.52
C LEU A 62 2.88 4.04 -5.15
N GLU A 63 1.93 4.24 -6.06
CA GLU A 63 1.28 3.15 -6.80
C GLU A 63 2.27 2.35 -7.64
N ALA A 64 3.14 3.03 -8.41
CA ALA A 64 4.16 2.36 -9.22
C ALA A 64 5.14 1.54 -8.36
N ILE A 65 5.54 2.07 -7.19
CA ILE A 65 6.35 1.33 -6.21
C ILE A 65 5.59 0.11 -5.68
N CYS A 66 4.31 0.26 -5.34
CA CYS A 66 3.47 -0.82 -4.80
C CYS A 66 3.27 -1.95 -5.83
N SER A 67 3.06 -1.59 -7.09
CA SER A 67 2.95 -2.55 -8.20
C SER A 67 4.20 -3.43 -8.33
N VAL A 68 5.41 -2.85 -8.23
CA VAL A 68 6.68 -3.59 -8.29
C VAL A 68 6.82 -4.64 -7.17
N ILE A 69 6.32 -4.34 -5.98
CA ILE A 69 6.38 -5.25 -4.83
C ILE A 69 5.18 -6.22 -4.77
N GLY A 70 4.32 -6.20 -5.81
CA GLY A 70 3.16 -7.08 -5.95
C GLY A 70 2.02 -6.71 -5.01
N LEU A 71 1.85 -5.42 -4.73
CA LEU A 71 0.66 -4.92 -4.06
C LEU A 71 -0.34 -4.38 -5.11
N PRO A 72 -1.62 -4.71 -4.98
CA PRO A 72 -2.65 -4.23 -5.90
C PRO A 72 -2.84 -2.71 -5.88
N SER A 73 -2.56 -2.08 -4.75
CA SER A 73 -2.92 -0.70 -4.49
C SER A 73 -2.11 -0.12 -3.34
N ALA A 74 -1.74 1.16 -3.46
CA ALA A 74 -1.04 1.89 -2.41
C ALA A 74 -1.88 2.10 -1.13
N GLN A 75 -3.22 2.07 -1.22
CA GLN A 75 -4.11 2.17 -0.05
C GLN A 75 -3.92 1.02 0.95
N ILE A 76 -3.37 -0.12 0.54
CA ILE A 76 -3.04 -1.23 1.45
C ILE A 76 -2.04 -0.80 2.52
N LEU A 77 -1.17 0.16 2.19
CA LEU A 77 -0.20 0.73 3.13
C LEU A 77 -0.86 1.56 4.25
N ASP A 78 -2.15 1.87 4.18
CA ASP A 78 -2.90 2.56 5.23
C ASP A 78 -3.41 1.58 6.32
N SER A 79 -3.30 0.26 6.08
CA SER A 79 -3.69 -0.79 7.02
C SER A 79 -2.84 -0.80 8.30
N ASP A 80 -3.45 -1.17 9.42
CA ASP A 80 -2.70 -1.47 10.67
C ASP A 80 -1.84 -2.74 10.53
N ASN A 81 -2.24 -3.66 9.64
CA ASN A 81 -1.46 -4.84 9.28
C ASN A 81 -1.35 -4.92 7.75
N PRO A 82 -0.24 -4.44 7.16
CA PRO A 82 -0.04 -4.47 5.70
C PRO A 82 0.28 -5.86 5.15
N LEU A 83 0.64 -6.82 6.02
CA LEU A 83 0.89 -8.22 5.65
C LEU A 83 -0.39 -9.08 5.73
N SER A 84 -1.48 -8.51 6.23
CA SER A 84 -2.78 -9.18 6.21
C SER A 84 -3.24 -9.36 4.77
N THR A 85 -3.17 -10.59 4.27
CA THR A 85 -3.47 -10.90 2.87
C THR A 85 -4.96 -10.85 2.56
N ALA A 86 -5.85 -11.04 3.54
CA ALA A 86 -7.30 -11.10 3.32
C ALA A 86 -7.88 -9.92 2.54
N LYS A 87 -7.42 -8.67 2.81
CA LYS A 87 -7.89 -7.49 2.08
C LYS A 87 -7.31 -7.41 0.66
N ALA A 88 -6.06 -7.83 0.48
CA ALA A 88 -5.43 -7.88 -0.83
C ALA A 88 -6.06 -8.98 -1.70
N GLU A 89 -6.30 -10.15 -1.12
CA GLU A 89 -7.03 -11.26 -1.74
C GLU A 89 -8.45 -10.85 -2.13
N LEU A 90 -9.19 -10.18 -1.24
CA LEU A 90 -10.52 -9.61 -1.55
C LEU A 90 -10.45 -8.60 -2.70
N TYR A 91 -9.43 -7.74 -2.72
CA TYR A 91 -9.27 -6.73 -3.77
C TYR A 91 -9.01 -7.37 -5.14
N GLU A 92 -8.11 -8.34 -5.22
CA GLU A 92 -7.87 -9.11 -6.46
C GLU A 92 -9.12 -9.85 -6.92
N LEU A 93 -9.86 -10.45 -5.98
CA LEU A 93 -11.10 -11.16 -6.26
C LEU A 93 -12.17 -10.20 -6.82
N ILE A 94 -12.30 -9.00 -6.26
CA ILE A 94 -13.22 -7.95 -6.74
C ILE A 94 -12.79 -7.43 -8.11
N ASN A 95 -11.50 -7.17 -8.33
CA ASN A 95 -11.01 -6.69 -9.63
C ASN A 95 -11.16 -7.71 -10.76
N GLY A 96 -11.21 -9.01 -10.42
CA GLY A 96 -11.47 -10.07 -11.37
C GLY A 96 -12.96 -10.31 -11.67
N MET A 97 -13.88 -9.68 -10.95
CA MET A 97 -15.32 -9.82 -11.15
C MET A 97 -15.82 -8.96 -12.30
N SER A 98 -16.84 -9.45 -13.01
CA SER A 98 -17.68 -8.58 -13.82
C SER A 98 -18.50 -7.61 -12.96
N GLU A 99 -18.94 -6.50 -13.55
CA GLU A 99 -19.72 -5.49 -12.83
C GLU A 99 -21.03 -6.07 -12.25
N ASP A 100 -21.65 -7.03 -12.95
CA ASP A 100 -22.86 -7.70 -12.50
C ASP A 100 -22.60 -8.63 -11.30
N GLU A 101 -21.46 -9.35 -11.29
CA GLU A 101 -21.03 -10.18 -10.16
C GLU A 101 -20.69 -9.34 -8.94
N ALA A 102 -19.94 -8.25 -9.13
CA ALA A 102 -19.60 -7.30 -8.07
C ALA A 102 -20.87 -6.71 -7.45
N ARG A 103 -21.87 -6.36 -8.28
CA ARG A 103 -23.14 -5.81 -7.81
C ARG A 103 -23.99 -6.84 -7.06
N SER A 104 -24.06 -8.08 -7.55
CA SER A 104 -24.75 -9.18 -6.87
C SER A 104 -24.13 -9.48 -5.50
N LEU A 105 -22.80 -9.48 -5.40
CA LEU A 105 -22.11 -9.69 -4.13
C LEU A 105 -22.35 -8.52 -3.17
N LEU A 106 -22.32 -7.29 -3.67
CA LEU A 106 -22.58 -6.09 -2.86
C LEU A 106 -23.99 -6.13 -2.24
N ASP A 107 -24.99 -6.57 -3.00
CA ASP A 107 -26.37 -6.68 -2.51
C ASP A 107 -26.54 -7.79 -1.46
N LYS A 108 -25.72 -8.85 -1.49
CA LYS A 108 -25.72 -9.90 -0.45
C LYS A 108 -25.05 -9.47 0.86
N LEU A 109 -24.18 -8.45 0.82
CA LEU A 109 -23.43 -7.97 1.98
C LEU A 109 -24.10 -6.79 2.70
N LYS A 110 -25.14 -6.21 2.09
CA LYS A 110 -26.00 -5.17 2.69
C LYS A 110 -27.11 -5.80 3.51
#